data_AF-A0A139GTD7-F1
#
_entry.id   AF-A0A139GTD7-F1
#
_cell.length_a   1.000
_cell.length_b   1.000
_cell.length_c   1.000
_cell.angle_alpha   90.00
_cell.angle_beta   90.00
_cell.angle_gamma   90.00
#
_symmetry.space_group_name_H-M   'P 1'
#
loop_
_entity.id
_entity.type
_entity.pdbx_description
1 polymer ?
#
loop_
_entity_poly.entity_id
_entity_poly.type
_entity_poly.pdbx_seq_one_letter_code
_entity_poly.pdbx_strand_id
1 'polypeptide(L)'
;MAAVAISNPARPAPSPEDASLKKHHRKNEKGFVNPWDSFQERGFWQIMKWVWLGKLLGERRDPDTSPPTVPVHKPVFLPSRKTDHLRATWLGHACFYVEFPGGLRVLFDPVFTQRCSPLTFAGPARYTEMPCEIVDLPCIDAVVISHNHYDHLSHPTLVKIAEKHKSAHFFVPLGNKPWFDENAFKNVTELDWWEEKELKITPAAGSESREGISAVISCLPCQHTSARTPFDKNHTLWASWSVASGGRKIWFGGDTGYRAVDKRPGKEFDYDEKYQYAHCPAFKQIGELRGPFDLGLIPIGAYDPRWLMSPVHANPYDSVNIFSDTKCQRALGIHWGTWVLTEEEVLEPPRMLKQALRWKGIAEHGVFEVCDIGESREKDVQELLEGVTSAIEDARAEGDFNEVAMDEPELAAGFATETQELMLARRRIRQRINAAYESSDVDEATISTFSHAESVNALVAEVSTMDVVSFFPESLTAQARMASEDLTAMAPTGDPSKCKLLSSLANACAGTEPMLEQAIAKEPSSQHTYINNRTEGNAKATFGDLIPEGSTKNVSAAGHLYNDNVTTDNAQTHYGDVYGKSPFA
;
A
#
# COMPACT_ATOMS: atom_id res chain seq x y z
N MET A 1 8.68 -9.17 -30.34
CA MET A 1 8.43 -9.23 -28.89
C MET A 1 9.63 -8.63 -28.18
N ALA A 2 9.43 -8.00 -27.02
CA ALA A 2 10.55 -7.55 -26.19
C ALA A 2 11.40 -8.76 -25.77
N ALA A 3 12.71 -8.60 -25.76
CA ALA A 3 13.63 -9.65 -25.35
C ALA A 3 13.84 -9.58 -23.84
N VAL A 4 13.63 -10.69 -23.14
CA VAL A 4 13.84 -10.80 -21.69
C VAL A 4 15.13 -11.56 -21.43
N ALA A 5 16.00 -11.00 -20.58
CA ALA A 5 17.24 -11.63 -20.15
C ALA A 5 17.29 -11.67 -18.62
N ILE A 6 17.69 -12.82 -18.08
CA ILE A 6 17.91 -13.04 -16.65
C ILE A 6 19.40 -13.26 -16.41
N SER A 7 19.98 -12.50 -15.49
CA SER A 7 21.38 -12.64 -15.08
C SER A 7 21.54 -12.55 -13.57
N ASN A 8 22.72 -12.85 -13.05
CA ASN A 8 23.07 -12.45 -11.70
C ASN A 8 23.28 -10.92 -11.68
N PRO A 9 22.90 -10.21 -10.60
CA PRO A 9 23.23 -8.81 -10.44
C PRO A 9 24.73 -8.59 -10.43
N ALA A 10 25.18 -7.47 -11.02
CA ALA A 10 26.60 -7.13 -11.08
C ALA A 10 27.25 -6.95 -9.70
N ARG A 11 26.44 -6.56 -8.69
CA ARG A 11 26.84 -6.45 -7.29
C ARG A 11 25.78 -7.14 -6.43
N PRO A 12 26.03 -8.37 -5.96
CA PRO A 12 25.11 -9.08 -5.09
C PRO A 12 24.83 -8.30 -3.80
N ALA A 13 23.57 -8.21 -3.39
CA ALA A 13 23.22 -7.63 -2.11
C ALA A 13 23.69 -8.52 -0.93
N PRO A 14 24.07 -7.94 0.23
CA PRO A 14 24.65 -8.70 1.35
C PRO A 14 23.64 -9.68 1.95
N SER A 15 24.01 -10.90 2.32
CA SER A 15 23.12 -11.83 3.04
C SER A 15 23.55 -11.95 4.51
N PRO A 16 22.67 -12.45 5.41
CA PRO A 16 23.10 -12.81 6.76
C PRO A 16 24.28 -13.78 6.74
N GLU A 17 25.20 -13.67 7.70
CA GLU A 17 26.40 -14.52 7.78
C GLU A 17 26.06 -16.02 7.75
N ASP A 18 24.95 -16.40 8.38
CA ASP A 18 24.48 -17.77 8.49
C ASP A 18 23.61 -18.24 7.31
N ALA A 19 23.31 -17.37 6.33
CA ALA A 19 22.53 -17.75 5.14
C ALA A 19 23.22 -18.86 4.33
N SER A 20 24.56 -18.85 4.31
CA SER A 20 25.38 -19.89 3.67
C SER A 20 25.20 -21.28 4.28
N LEU A 21 24.75 -21.37 5.54
CA LEU A 21 24.50 -22.64 6.23
C LEU A 21 23.23 -23.34 5.76
N LYS A 22 22.35 -22.63 5.02
CA LYS A 22 21.08 -23.16 4.47
C LYS A 22 20.25 -23.93 5.50
N LYS A 23 20.09 -23.37 6.71
CA LYS A 23 19.37 -24.01 7.83
C LYS A 23 17.92 -24.38 7.51
N HIS A 24 17.32 -23.73 6.52
CA HIS A 24 15.98 -23.99 6.04
C HIS A 24 15.87 -25.22 5.12
N HIS A 25 16.98 -25.80 4.68
CA HIS A 25 17.00 -27.06 3.91
C HIS A 25 16.99 -28.25 4.87
N ARG A 26 16.15 -29.25 4.61
CA ARG A 26 16.22 -30.52 5.34
C ARG A 26 17.51 -31.25 4.99
N LYS A 27 18.30 -31.62 6.00
CA LYS A 27 19.63 -32.24 5.79
C LYS A 27 19.59 -33.62 5.15
N ASN A 28 18.57 -34.43 5.46
CA ASN A 28 18.51 -35.85 5.10
C ASN A 28 17.24 -36.23 4.32
N GLU A 29 16.43 -35.25 3.93
CA GLU A 29 15.13 -35.47 3.28
C GLU A 29 14.90 -34.39 2.23
N LYS A 30 14.01 -34.66 1.28
CA LYS A 30 13.54 -33.62 0.36
C LYS A 30 12.75 -32.57 1.14
N GLY A 31 12.98 -31.30 0.82
CA GLY A 31 12.14 -30.20 1.27
C GLY A 31 12.80 -29.28 2.29
N PHE A 32 11.95 -28.48 2.93
CA PHE A 32 12.33 -27.30 3.68
C PHE A 32 11.72 -27.30 5.09
N VAL A 33 12.27 -26.45 5.96
CA VAL A 33 11.85 -26.24 7.35
C VAL A 33 11.98 -24.78 7.73
N ASN A 34 11.16 -24.32 8.67
CA ASN A 34 11.39 -23.05 9.34
C ASN A 34 12.55 -23.22 10.34
N PRO A 35 13.63 -22.42 10.25
CA PRO A 35 14.81 -22.61 11.08
C PRO A 35 14.78 -21.80 12.40
N TRP A 36 13.68 -21.11 12.70
CA TRP A 36 13.60 -20.15 13.81
C TRP A 36 12.73 -20.65 14.97
N ASP A 37 13.10 -20.29 16.20
CA ASP A 37 12.36 -20.62 17.43
C ASP A 37 10.95 -20.00 17.48
N SER A 38 10.71 -18.97 16.66
CA SER A 38 9.41 -18.34 16.46
C SER A 38 8.41 -19.22 15.70
N PHE A 39 8.85 -20.35 15.13
CA PHE A 39 8.00 -21.31 14.46
C PHE A 39 7.73 -22.53 15.35
N GLN A 40 6.47 -22.94 15.42
CA GLN A 40 6.08 -24.21 16.03
C GLN A 40 5.19 -24.98 15.06
N GLU A 41 5.64 -26.18 14.68
CA GLU A 41 4.85 -27.09 13.87
C GLU A 41 3.59 -27.52 14.65
N ARG A 42 2.41 -27.26 14.08
CA ARG A 42 1.16 -27.77 14.64
C ARG A 42 0.89 -29.16 14.09
N GLY A 43 0.74 -30.13 14.98
CA GLY A 43 0.59 -31.53 14.60
C GLY A 43 -0.70 -31.79 13.83
N PHE A 44 -0.66 -32.70 12.85
CA PHE A 44 -1.83 -33.12 12.06
C PHE A 44 -3.06 -33.44 12.94
N TRP A 45 -2.85 -34.17 14.04
CA TRP A 45 -3.92 -34.51 14.98
C TRP A 45 -4.51 -33.29 15.71
N GLN A 46 -3.72 -32.23 15.96
CA GLN A 46 -4.22 -30.99 16.56
C GLN A 46 -5.13 -30.24 15.59
N ILE A 47 -4.70 -30.13 14.32
CA ILE A 47 -5.49 -29.52 13.24
C ILE A 47 -6.78 -30.32 13.03
N MET A 48 -6.68 -31.64 12.86
CA MET A 48 -7.84 -32.51 12.65
C MET A 48 -8.81 -32.49 13.83
N LYS A 49 -8.30 -32.50 15.07
CA LYS A 49 -9.12 -32.37 16.26
C LYS A 49 -9.86 -31.05 16.26
N TRP A 50 -9.21 -29.92 15.95
CA TRP A 50 -9.89 -28.63 15.85
C TRP A 50 -10.95 -28.62 14.73
N VAL A 51 -10.61 -29.06 13.52
CA VAL A 51 -11.57 -29.10 12.38
C VAL A 51 -12.80 -29.95 12.71
N TRP A 52 -12.60 -31.18 13.21
CA TRP A 52 -13.68 -32.15 13.38
C TRP A 52 -14.46 -31.93 14.68
N LEU A 53 -13.75 -31.75 15.80
CA LEU A 53 -14.38 -31.55 17.11
C LEU A 53 -14.96 -30.13 17.23
N GLY A 54 -14.29 -29.11 16.70
CA GLY A 54 -14.79 -27.73 16.72
C GLY A 54 -16.07 -27.58 15.90
N LYS A 55 -16.17 -28.27 14.75
CA LYS A 55 -17.42 -28.32 13.97
C LYS A 55 -18.53 -29.10 14.67
N LEU A 56 -18.19 -30.22 15.34
CA LEU A 56 -19.19 -31.04 16.05
C LEU A 56 -19.72 -30.35 17.32
N LEU A 57 -18.87 -29.60 18.02
CA LEU A 57 -19.23 -28.87 19.24
C LEU A 57 -19.81 -27.47 18.96
N GLY A 58 -19.86 -27.03 17.71
CA GLY A 58 -20.29 -25.67 17.34
C GLY A 58 -19.35 -24.57 17.84
N GLU A 59 -18.11 -24.92 18.17
CA GLU A 59 -17.09 -23.98 18.68
C GLU A 59 -16.39 -23.23 17.54
N ARG A 60 -16.50 -23.73 16.30
CA ARG A 60 -15.95 -23.07 15.12
C ARG A 60 -16.90 -21.97 14.66
N ARG A 61 -16.36 -20.78 14.40
CA ARG A 61 -17.08 -19.72 13.71
C ARG A 61 -17.02 -19.91 12.20
N ASP A 62 -18.16 -19.73 11.56
CA ASP A 62 -18.27 -19.57 10.12
C ASP A 62 -18.55 -18.08 9.87
N PRO A 63 -17.56 -17.31 9.40
CA PRO A 63 -17.71 -15.87 9.16
C PRO A 63 -18.87 -15.53 8.25
N ASP A 64 -19.58 -14.44 8.55
CA ASP A 64 -20.62 -13.94 7.66
C ASP A 64 -20.00 -13.34 6.40
N THR A 65 -20.48 -13.79 5.25
CA THR A 65 -20.05 -13.34 3.91
C THR A 65 -21.13 -12.52 3.21
N SER A 66 -22.24 -12.25 3.90
CA SER A 66 -23.30 -11.38 3.40
C SER A 66 -22.85 -9.91 3.37
N PRO A 67 -23.31 -9.11 2.39
CA PRO A 67 -22.98 -7.68 2.35
C PRO A 67 -23.45 -6.93 3.60
N PRO A 68 -22.73 -5.87 4.04
CA PRO A 68 -21.59 -5.27 3.35
C PRO A 68 -20.27 -6.04 3.56
N THR A 69 -19.59 -6.34 2.45
CA THR A 69 -18.22 -6.88 2.42
C THR A 69 -17.28 -5.81 1.84
N VAL A 70 -16.02 -6.19 1.55
CA VAL A 70 -15.05 -5.28 0.93
C VAL A 70 -15.59 -4.81 -0.43
N PRO A 71 -15.66 -3.49 -0.69
CA PRO A 71 -16.06 -2.98 -2.00
C PRO A 71 -15.16 -3.50 -3.12
N VAL A 72 -15.79 -3.72 -4.28
CA VAL A 72 -15.11 -4.15 -5.51
C VAL A 72 -15.33 -3.10 -6.58
N HIS A 73 -14.25 -2.57 -7.11
CA HIS A 73 -14.21 -1.58 -8.18
C HIS A 73 -13.58 -2.18 -9.43
N LYS A 74 -13.97 -1.65 -10.59
CA LYS A 74 -13.24 -1.94 -11.83
C LYS A 74 -11.91 -1.18 -11.80
N PRO A 75 -10.76 -1.85 -11.97
CA PRO A 75 -9.46 -1.19 -11.87
C PRO A 75 -9.21 -0.30 -13.08
N VAL A 76 -8.48 0.79 -12.83
CA VAL A 76 -7.96 1.69 -13.87
C VAL A 76 -6.44 1.55 -13.87
N PHE A 77 -5.90 0.99 -14.95
CA PHE A 77 -4.46 0.84 -15.16
C PHE A 77 -3.89 2.03 -15.92
N LEU A 78 -2.59 2.30 -15.76
CA LEU A 78 -1.96 3.37 -16.52
C LEU A 78 -2.03 3.08 -18.03
N PRO A 79 -2.38 4.07 -18.87
CA PRO A 79 -2.51 3.89 -20.32
C PRO A 79 -1.16 3.69 -21.00
N SER A 80 -0.06 3.98 -20.31
CA SER A 80 1.30 3.82 -20.80
C SER A 80 2.24 3.35 -19.68
N ARG A 81 3.44 2.92 -20.08
CA ARG A 81 4.50 2.54 -19.14
C ARG A 81 5.18 3.74 -18.46
N LYS A 82 5.00 4.95 -18.98
CA LYS A 82 5.64 6.16 -18.47
C LYS A 82 4.91 6.64 -17.22
N THR A 83 5.61 6.61 -16.09
CA THR A 83 5.17 7.16 -14.81
C THR A 83 6.39 7.46 -13.95
N ASP A 84 6.30 8.50 -13.13
CA ASP A 84 7.28 8.84 -12.10
C ASP A 84 6.90 8.26 -10.72
N HIS A 85 5.71 7.65 -10.63
CA HIS A 85 5.13 7.12 -9.41
C HIS A 85 5.11 5.59 -9.39
N LEU A 86 5.23 5.05 -8.18
CA LEU A 86 4.93 3.66 -7.91
C LEU A 86 3.41 3.55 -7.66
N ARG A 87 2.71 2.77 -8.49
CA ARG A 87 1.27 2.53 -8.36
C ARG A 87 1.03 1.06 -8.04
N ALA A 88 0.22 0.76 -7.04
CA ALA A 88 -0.15 -0.59 -6.65
C ALA A 88 -1.67 -0.75 -6.71
N THR A 89 -2.15 -1.71 -7.49
CA THR A 89 -3.58 -2.02 -7.62
C THR A 89 -3.87 -3.35 -6.98
N TRP A 90 -4.75 -3.37 -5.99
CA TRP A 90 -5.13 -4.61 -5.31
C TRP A 90 -6.16 -5.36 -6.16
N LEU A 91 -5.88 -6.61 -6.52
CA LEU A 91 -6.79 -7.43 -7.32
C LEU A 91 -7.48 -8.53 -6.49
N GLY A 92 -7.41 -8.39 -5.16
CA GLY A 92 -7.99 -9.31 -4.18
C GLY A 92 -6.95 -10.27 -3.60
N HIS A 93 -7.18 -10.68 -2.35
CA HIS A 93 -6.33 -11.59 -1.59
C HIS A 93 -4.87 -11.12 -1.52
N ALA A 94 -3.91 -11.94 -1.96
CA ALA A 94 -2.50 -11.57 -2.08
C ALA A 94 -2.13 -10.97 -3.45
N CYS A 95 -3.09 -10.84 -4.37
CA CYS A 95 -2.84 -10.43 -5.75
C CYS A 95 -2.72 -8.90 -5.87
N PHE A 96 -1.54 -8.44 -6.26
CA PHE A 96 -1.28 -7.03 -6.56
C PHE A 96 -0.66 -6.87 -7.94
N TYR A 97 -1.19 -5.92 -8.71
CA TYR A 97 -0.56 -5.43 -9.92
C TYR A 97 0.19 -4.13 -9.63
N VAL A 98 1.51 -4.16 -9.77
CA VAL A 98 2.39 -3.04 -9.41
C VAL A 98 3.05 -2.46 -10.65
N GLU A 99 2.89 -1.15 -10.78
CA GLU A 99 3.39 -0.34 -11.88
C GLU A 99 4.56 0.52 -11.38
N PHE A 100 5.77 0.15 -11.77
CA PHE A 100 6.98 0.86 -11.37
C PHE A 100 7.28 2.05 -12.30
N PRO A 101 7.94 3.09 -11.77
CA PRO A 101 8.72 4.01 -12.59
C PRO A 101 9.73 3.24 -13.43
N GLY A 102 10.07 3.76 -14.61
CA GLY A 102 10.89 3.03 -15.58
C GLY A 102 10.15 1.91 -16.33
N GLY A 103 8.86 1.70 -16.04
CA GLY A 103 7.95 0.97 -16.92
C GLY A 103 7.76 -0.52 -16.63
N LEU A 104 8.41 -1.09 -15.60
CA LEU A 104 8.18 -2.48 -15.19
C LEU A 104 6.74 -2.67 -14.68
N ARG A 105 6.12 -3.80 -15.03
CA ARG A 105 4.81 -4.24 -14.53
C ARG A 105 4.90 -5.63 -13.93
N VAL A 106 4.65 -5.72 -12.62
CA VAL A 106 4.80 -6.97 -11.84
C VAL A 106 3.46 -7.38 -11.26
N LEU A 107 3.15 -8.67 -11.36
CA LEU A 107 1.96 -9.27 -10.77
C LEU A 107 2.39 -10.26 -9.68
N PHE A 108 1.91 -10.04 -8.46
CA PHE A 108 2.20 -10.89 -7.30
C PHE A 108 1.06 -11.88 -7.08
N ASP A 109 1.38 -13.16 -6.80
CA ASP A 109 0.44 -14.24 -6.43
C ASP A 109 -0.93 -14.21 -7.15
N PRO A 110 -0.96 -14.24 -8.50
CA PRO A 110 -2.21 -14.07 -9.22
C PRO A 110 -3.14 -15.27 -9.11
N VAL A 111 -4.35 -15.03 -8.61
CA VAL A 111 -5.45 -16.00 -8.58
C VAL A 111 -6.75 -15.37 -9.09
N PHE A 112 -7.11 -15.71 -10.33
CA PHE A 112 -8.31 -15.26 -11.03
C PHE A 112 -9.26 -16.44 -11.25
N THR A 113 -9.62 -17.09 -10.14
CA THR A 113 -10.52 -18.25 -10.11
C THR A 113 -11.53 -18.13 -8.99
N GLN A 114 -12.75 -18.64 -9.22
CA GLN A 114 -13.80 -18.62 -8.20
C GLN A 114 -13.42 -19.36 -6.91
N ARG A 115 -12.59 -20.40 -7.00
CA ARG A 115 -12.13 -21.19 -5.85
C ARG A 115 -10.61 -21.29 -5.81
N CYS A 116 -10.05 -21.30 -4.60
CA CYS A 116 -8.66 -21.65 -4.33
C CYS A 116 -8.57 -23.14 -3.95
N SER A 117 -8.74 -24.01 -4.95
CA SER A 117 -8.83 -25.45 -4.74
C SER A 117 -8.34 -26.24 -5.95
N PRO A 118 -7.85 -27.48 -5.78
CA PRO A 118 -7.63 -28.39 -6.90
C PRO A 118 -8.92 -28.79 -7.63
N LEU A 119 -10.07 -28.67 -6.96
CA LEU A 119 -11.37 -29.07 -7.48
C LEU A 119 -12.21 -27.83 -7.79
N THR A 120 -12.87 -27.83 -8.94
CA THR A 120 -13.73 -26.70 -9.35
C THR A 120 -15.04 -26.62 -8.54
N PHE A 121 -15.48 -27.74 -7.96
CA PHE A 121 -16.75 -27.85 -7.24
C PHE A 121 -16.62 -27.86 -5.71
N ALA A 122 -15.41 -27.92 -5.15
CA ALA A 122 -15.16 -28.05 -3.72
C ALA A 122 -13.98 -27.16 -3.28
N GLY A 123 -13.92 -26.81 -2.00
CA GLY A 123 -12.92 -25.87 -1.43
C GLY A 123 -13.43 -24.43 -1.38
N PRO A 124 -12.66 -23.49 -0.80
CA PRO A 124 -13.15 -22.13 -0.52
C PRO A 124 -13.53 -21.40 -1.82
N ALA A 125 -14.71 -20.76 -1.84
CA ALA A 125 -15.15 -19.88 -2.93
C ALA A 125 -14.98 -18.42 -2.53
N ARG A 126 -14.69 -17.56 -3.52
CA ARG A 126 -14.64 -16.11 -3.30
C ARG A 126 -16.01 -15.63 -2.85
N TYR A 127 -16.05 -14.76 -1.85
CA TYR A 127 -17.26 -14.02 -1.46
C TYR A 127 -17.30 -12.62 -2.08
N THR A 128 -16.24 -12.21 -2.77
CA THR A 128 -16.17 -11.00 -3.59
C THR A 128 -16.01 -11.34 -5.07
N GLU A 129 -16.50 -10.46 -5.94
CA GLU A 129 -16.33 -10.57 -7.38
C GLU A 129 -14.86 -10.34 -7.80
N MET A 130 -14.48 -10.83 -8.98
CA MET A 130 -13.15 -10.53 -9.53
C MET A 130 -13.21 -9.10 -10.10
N PRO A 131 -12.28 -8.19 -9.71
CA PRO A 131 -12.35 -6.80 -10.18
C PRO A 131 -12.10 -6.67 -11.68
N CYS A 132 -11.36 -7.61 -12.27
CA CYS A 132 -11.10 -7.72 -13.70
C CYS A 132 -10.68 -9.14 -14.09
N GLU A 133 -10.52 -9.40 -15.38
CA GLU A 133 -9.92 -10.62 -15.93
C GLU A 133 -8.45 -10.41 -16.32
N ILE A 134 -7.72 -11.50 -16.55
CA ILE A 134 -6.34 -11.43 -17.09
C ILE A 134 -6.31 -10.68 -18.44
N VAL A 135 -7.39 -10.76 -19.23
CA VAL A 135 -7.52 -10.04 -20.51
C VAL A 135 -7.62 -8.52 -20.36
N ASP A 136 -7.86 -8.00 -19.17
CA ASP A 136 -7.93 -6.56 -18.92
C ASP A 136 -6.56 -5.95 -18.53
N LEU A 137 -5.61 -6.76 -18.03
CA LEU A 137 -4.29 -6.28 -17.63
C LEU A 137 -3.46 -5.83 -18.86
N PRO A 138 -2.98 -4.58 -18.94
CA PRO A 138 -2.38 -4.06 -20.17
C PRO A 138 -1.09 -4.81 -20.53
N CYS A 139 -0.23 -5.07 -19.55
CA CYS A 139 0.97 -5.88 -19.72
C CYS A 139 1.44 -6.48 -18.39
N ILE A 140 2.08 -7.64 -18.46
CA ILE A 140 2.73 -8.29 -17.33
C ILE A 140 4.14 -8.66 -17.80
N ASP A 141 5.15 -8.14 -17.13
CA ASP A 141 6.55 -8.43 -17.44
C ASP A 141 7.11 -9.51 -16.52
N ALA A 142 6.73 -9.47 -15.25
CA ALA A 142 7.12 -10.44 -14.25
C ALA A 142 5.91 -10.91 -13.45
N VAL A 143 5.87 -12.20 -13.15
CA VAL A 143 4.97 -12.80 -12.18
C VAL A 143 5.81 -13.32 -11.03
N VAL A 144 5.47 -12.93 -9.81
CA VAL A 144 6.18 -13.35 -8.59
C VAL A 144 5.25 -14.23 -7.78
N ILE A 145 5.72 -15.44 -7.45
CA ILE A 145 4.99 -16.41 -6.65
C ILE A 145 5.66 -16.56 -5.28
N SER A 146 4.93 -16.36 -4.18
CA SER A 146 5.46 -16.52 -2.82
C SER A 146 5.61 -18.00 -2.43
N HIS A 147 4.62 -18.83 -2.74
CA HIS A 147 4.60 -20.26 -2.41
C HIS A 147 3.51 -20.99 -3.21
N ASN A 148 3.35 -22.30 -2.98
CA ASN A 148 2.58 -23.15 -3.87
C ASN A 148 1.14 -23.45 -3.43
N HIS A 149 0.59 -22.79 -2.41
CA HIS A 149 -0.82 -22.99 -2.03
C HIS A 149 -1.77 -22.52 -3.14
N TYR A 150 -3.00 -23.05 -3.15
CA TYR A 150 -3.95 -22.85 -4.24
C TYR A 150 -4.49 -21.42 -4.37
N ASP A 151 -4.40 -20.64 -3.29
CA ASP A 151 -4.76 -19.23 -3.20
C ASP A 151 -3.62 -18.27 -3.55
N HIS A 152 -2.42 -18.80 -3.86
CA HIS A 152 -1.25 -18.03 -4.32
C HIS A 152 -0.72 -18.50 -5.68
N LEU A 153 -0.95 -19.77 -6.02
CA LEU A 153 -0.49 -20.42 -7.25
C LEU A 153 -1.66 -21.14 -7.94
N SER A 154 -2.31 -20.42 -8.85
CA SER A 154 -3.46 -20.89 -9.64
C SER A 154 -3.07 -21.27 -11.06
N HIS A 155 -2.99 -22.58 -11.35
CA HIS A 155 -2.70 -23.10 -12.69
C HIS A 155 -3.51 -22.45 -13.82
N PRO A 156 -4.86 -22.42 -13.79
CA PRO A 156 -5.65 -21.80 -14.87
C PRO A 156 -5.37 -20.30 -15.03
N THR A 157 -5.01 -19.60 -13.95
CA THR A 157 -4.61 -18.20 -14.00
C THR A 157 -3.27 -18.05 -14.74
N LEU A 158 -2.27 -18.86 -14.38
CA LEU A 158 -0.95 -18.81 -15.00
C LEU A 158 -1.00 -19.18 -16.49
N VAL A 159 -1.87 -20.13 -16.88
CA VAL A 159 -2.12 -20.46 -18.30
C VAL A 159 -2.63 -19.24 -19.07
N LYS A 160 -3.67 -18.56 -18.57
CA LYS A 160 -4.20 -17.32 -19.19
C LYS A 160 -3.12 -16.25 -19.31
N ILE A 161 -2.25 -16.11 -18.30
CA ILE A 161 -1.13 -15.16 -18.32
C ILE A 161 -0.13 -15.54 -19.41
N ALA A 162 0.31 -16.79 -19.47
CA ALA A 162 1.30 -17.24 -20.46
C ALA A 162 0.79 -17.15 -21.91
N GLU A 163 -0.51 -17.34 -22.12
CA GLU A 163 -1.15 -17.19 -23.43
C GLU A 163 -1.16 -15.73 -23.89
N LYS A 164 -1.57 -14.81 -23.01
CA LYS A 164 -1.72 -13.38 -23.33
C LYS A 164 -0.39 -12.62 -23.28
N HIS A 165 0.42 -12.86 -22.26
CA HIS A 165 1.67 -12.17 -21.96
C HIS A 165 2.85 -13.12 -22.14
N LYS A 166 3.11 -13.51 -23.40
CA LYS A 166 4.10 -14.55 -23.77
C LYS A 166 5.53 -14.27 -23.31
N SER A 167 5.87 -13.01 -23.06
CA SER A 167 7.17 -12.58 -22.55
C SER A 167 7.22 -12.45 -21.02
N ALA A 168 6.11 -12.68 -20.31
CA ALA A 168 6.11 -12.66 -18.86
C ALA A 168 7.09 -13.71 -18.32
N HIS A 169 7.85 -13.31 -17.30
CA HIS A 169 8.81 -14.17 -16.64
C HIS A 169 8.34 -14.51 -15.23
N PHE A 170 8.30 -15.79 -14.88
CA PHE A 170 7.87 -16.28 -13.57
C PHE A 170 9.07 -16.40 -12.63
N PHE A 171 8.98 -15.77 -11.47
CA PHE A 171 9.93 -15.92 -10.36
C PHE A 171 9.27 -16.73 -9.26
N VAL A 172 9.90 -17.83 -8.87
CA VAL A 172 9.32 -18.82 -7.96
C VAL A 172 10.34 -19.24 -6.90
N PRO A 173 9.91 -19.67 -5.71
CA PRO A 173 10.84 -20.18 -4.70
C PRO A 173 11.38 -21.55 -5.14
N LEU A 174 12.57 -21.89 -4.65
CA LEU A 174 13.27 -23.13 -4.96
C LEU A 174 12.38 -24.38 -4.84
N GLY A 175 12.47 -25.27 -5.83
CA GLY A 175 11.73 -26.53 -5.86
C GLY A 175 10.34 -26.44 -6.50
N ASN A 176 9.85 -25.23 -6.81
CA ASN A 176 8.61 -25.06 -7.56
C ASN A 176 8.80 -25.18 -9.08
N LYS A 177 10.01 -24.96 -9.61
CA LYS A 177 10.25 -25.00 -11.06
C LYS A 177 9.85 -26.34 -11.73
N PRO A 178 10.07 -27.53 -11.14
CA PRO A 178 9.60 -28.79 -11.73
C PRO A 178 8.09 -28.79 -12.01
N TRP A 179 7.27 -28.24 -11.12
CA TRP A 179 5.83 -28.10 -11.34
C TRP A 179 5.53 -27.20 -12.54
N PHE A 180 6.29 -26.12 -12.73
CA PHE A 180 6.14 -25.24 -13.88
C PHE A 180 6.56 -25.93 -15.19
N ASP A 181 7.67 -26.67 -15.17
CA ASP A 181 8.18 -27.42 -16.32
C ASP A 181 7.18 -28.50 -16.77
N GLU A 182 6.61 -29.25 -15.81
CA GLU A 182 5.57 -30.26 -16.04
C GLU A 182 4.30 -29.66 -16.67
N ASN A 183 3.98 -28.41 -16.35
CA ASN A 183 2.85 -27.66 -16.94
C ASN A 183 3.28 -26.80 -18.15
N ALA A 184 4.45 -27.08 -18.74
CA ALA A 184 4.96 -26.49 -19.97
C ALA A 184 5.21 -24.95 -19.95
N PHE A 185 5.41 -24.36 -18.77
CA PHE A 185 5.84 -22.97 -18.65
C PHE A 185 7.35 -22.85 -18.97
N LYS A 186 7.73 -21.87 -19.81
CA LYS A 186 9.11 -21.75 -20.34
C LYS A 186 9.99 -20.74 -19.62
N ASN A 187 9.42 -19.59 -19.25
CA ASN A 187 10.17 -18.44 -18.72
C ASN A 187 10.12 -18.46 -17.20
N VAL A 188 10.87 -19.37 -16.57
CA VAL A 188 10.78 -19.59 -15.12
C VAL A 188 12.15 -19.55 -14.49
N THR A 189 12.28 -18.78 -13.42
CA THR A 189 13.49 -18.71 -12.59
C THR A 189 13.12 -19.06 -11.17
N GLU A 190 13.73 -20.13 -10.66
CA GLU A 190 13.66 -20.47 -9.25
C GLU A 190 14.82 -19.86 -8.46
N LEU A 191 14.54 -19.47 -7.22
CA LEU A 191 15.50 -18.83 -6.33
C LEU A 191 15.38 -19.38 -4.91
N ASP A 192 16.53 -19.59 -4.28
CA ASP A 192 16.64 -19.86 -2.84
C ASP A 192 16.60 -18.55 -2.04
N TRP A 193 16.37 -18.63 -0.73
CA TRP A 193 16.42 -17.44 0.13
C TRP A 193 17.76 -16.73 0.04
N TRP A 194 17.68 -15.40 0.00
CA TRP A 194 18.79 -14.45 -0.17
C TRP A 194 19.45 -14.46 -1.55
N GLU A 195 18.96 -15.27 -2.49
CA GLU A 195 19.37 -15.16 -3.89
C GLU A 195 18.63 -14.03 -4.60
N GLU A 196 19.25 -13.52 -5.66
CA GLU A 196 18.70 -12.45 -6.49
C GLU A 196 19.07 -12.62 -7.96
N LYS A 197 18.22 -12.06 -8.81
CA LYS A 197 18.41 -12.02 -10.26
C LYS A 197 18.10 -10.65 -10.80
N GLU A 198 18.88 -10.26 -11.80
CA GLU A 198 18.62 -9.09 -12.62
C GLU A 198 17.75 -9.50 -13.81
N LEU A 199 16.62 -8.82 -13.97
CA LEU A 199 15.71 -8.91 -15.10
C LEU A 199 15.98 -7.71 -16.02
N LYS A 200 16.31 -7.97 -17.28
CA LYS A 200 16.44 -6.95 -18.33
C LYS A 200 15.43 -7.19 -19.43
N ILE A 201 14.69 -6.16 -19.81
CA ILE A 201 13.71 -6.21 -20.89
C ILE A 201 14.13 -5.20 -21.95
N THR A 202 14.57 -5.70 -23.09
CA THR A 202 14.96 -4.87 -24.24
C THR A 202 13.74 -4.65 -25.13
N PRO A 203 13.38 -3.40 -25.49
CA PRO A 203 12.26 -3.12 -26.36
C PRO A 203 12.41 -3.83 -27.71
N ALA A 204 11.29 -4.19 -28.33
CA ALA A 204 11.31 -4.74 -29.69
C ALA A 204 11.80 -3.66 -30.68
N ALA A 205 12.50 -4.09 -31.74
CA ALA A 205 12.88 -3.19 -32.83
C ALA A 205 11.63 -2.47 -33.38
N GLY A 206 11.66 -1.13 -33.41
CA GLY A 206 10.53 -0.29 -33.83
C GLY A 206 9.59 0.17 -32.70
N SER A 207 9.89 -0.15 -31.43
CA SER A 207 9.19 0.43 -30.27
C SER A 207 9.44 1.94 -30.14
N GLU A 208 8.42 2.70 -29.75
CA GLU A 208 8.52 4.14 -29.46
C GLU A 208 9.49 4.43 -28.30
N SER A 209 9.58 3.52 -27.32
CA SER A 209 10.62 3.56 -26.28
C SER A 209 11.91 2.91 -26.76
N ARG A 210 13.02 3.64 -26.62
CA ARG A 210 14.40 3.15 -26.86
C ARG A 210 15.10 2.64 -25.60
N GLU A 211 14.55 2.89 -24.42
CA GLU A 211 15.18 2.52 -23.15
C GLU A 211 14.66 1.16 -22.67
N GLY A 212 15.58 0.32 -22.23
CA GLY A 212 15.26 -0.98 -21.64
C GLY A 212 14.85 -0.87 -20.17
N ILE A 213 14.07 -1.85 -19.72
CA ILE A 213 13.66 -1.97 -18.32
C ILE A 213 14.70 -2.83 -17.60
N SER A 214 15.15 -2.41 -16.42
CA SER A 214 15.97 -3.23 -15.53
C SER A 214 15.32 -3.36 -14.16
N ALA A 215 15.37 -4.56 -13.58
CA ALA A 215 14.90 -4.82 -12.24
C ALA A 215 15.78 -5.84 -11.51
N VAL A 216 15.88 -5.70 -10.19
CA VAL A 216 16.47 -6.74 -9.32
C VAL A 216 15.34 -7.42 -8.56
N ILE A 217 15.23 -8.73 -8.71
CA ILE A 217 14.25 -9.59 -8.04
C ILE A 217 15.01 -10.42 -7.01
N SER A 218 14.69 -10.27 -5.72
CA SER A 218 15.35 -11.01 -4.63
C SER A 218 14.34 -11.88 -3.89
N CYS A 219 14.67 -13.16 -3.76
CA CYS A 219 13.92 -14.14 -2.98
C CYS A 219 14.36 -14.02 -1.52
N LEU A 220 13.42 -13.73 -0.62
CA LEU A 220 13.69 -13.41 0.78
C LEU A 220 12.94 -14.37 1.71
N PRO A 221 13.43 -14.61 2.94
CA PRO A 221 12.74 -15.51 3.84
C PRO A 221 11.35 -15.00 4.28
N CYS A 222 10.47 -15.94 4.60
CA CYS A 222 9.28 -15.72 5.43
C CYS A 222 9.00 -16.98 6.27
N GLN A 223 8.12 -16.88 7.26
CA GLN A 223 7.78 -17.98 8.16
C GLN A 223 6.45 -18.60 7.75
N HIS A 224 6.47 -19.60 6.88
CA HIS A 224 5.28 -20.25 6.35
C HIS A 224 5.53 -21.74 6.06
N THR A 225 4.66 -22.37 5.28
CA THR A 225 4.78 -23.76 4.82
C THR A 225 4.38 -23.87 3.34
N SER A 226 4.49 -25.05 2.73
CA SER A 226 4.01 -25.29 1.36
C SER A 226 3.36 -26.67 1.26
N ALA A 227 2.35 -26.81 0.40
CA ALA A 227 1.72 -28.08 0.04
C ALA A 227 0.71 -27.89 -1.10
N ARG A 228 0.66 -28.83 -2.06
CA ARG A 228 -0.47 -28.92 -3.03
C ARG A 228 -1.26 -30.21 -2.88
N THR A 229 -0.68 -31.19 -2.23
CA THR A 229 -1.24 -32.53 -2.03
C THR A 229 -1.07 -32.94 -0.57
N PRO A 230 -1.74 -34.02 -0.12
CA PRO A 230 -1.52 -34.56 1.22
C PRO A 230 -0.09 -35.06 1.49
N PHE A 231 0.76 -35.23 0.45
CA PHE A 231 2.05 -35.93 0.53
C PHE A 231 3.27 -35.07 0.15
N ASP A 232 3.08 -33.78 -0.11
CA ASP A 232 4.17 -32.88 -0.54
C ASP A 232 4.42 -31.70 0.42
N LYS A 233 3.99 -31.84 1.67
CA LYS A 233 4.19 -30.80 2.68
C LYS A 233 5.67 -30.42 2.79
N ASN A 234 5.94 -29.14 2.60
CA ASN A 234 7.24 -28.50 2.63
C ASN A 234 8.25 -29.07 1.61
N HIS A 235 7.80 -29.75 0.54
CA HIS A 235 8.70 -30.23 -0.52
C HIS A 235 9.25 -29.09 -1.40
N THR A 236 8.56 -27.94 -1.44
CA THR A 236 9.00 -26.73 -2.15
C THR A 236 9.17 -25.58 -1.17
N LEU A 237 9.99 -24.59 -1.52
CA LEU A 237 10.22 -23.43 -0.68
C LEU A 237 9.02 -22.47 -0.71
N TRP A 238 8.88 -21.67 0.35
CA TRP A 238 8.02 -20.49 0.46
C TRP A 238 8.91 -19.27 0.66
N ALA A 239 8.52 -18.09 0.17
CA ALA A 239 9.35 -16.90 0.23
C ALA A 239 8.53 -15.61 0.27
N SER A 240 9.10 -14.59 0.93
CA SER A 240 8.81 -13.20 0.62
C SER A 240 9.69 -12.74 -0.54
N TRP A 241 9.39 -11.59 -1.12
CA TRP A 241 10.12 -11.10 -2.28
C TRP A 241 10.41 -9.62 -2.18
N SER A 242 11.51 -9.17 -2.77
CA SER A 242 11.68 -7.75 -3.09
C SER A 242 11.92 -7.54 -4.56
N VAL A 243 11.38 -6.43 -5.06
CA VAL A 243 11.56 -5.98 -6.45
C VAL A 243 12.03 -4.54 -6.43
N ALA A 244 13.19 -4.29 -7.04
CA ALA A 244 13.76 -2.95 -7.22
C ALA A 244 13.78 -2.60 -8.71
N SER A 245 13.15 -1.50 -9.11
CA SER A 245 13.17 -0.99 -10.49
C SER A 245 12.83 0.50 -10.52
N GLY A 246 13.41 1.24 -11.47
CA GLY A 246 13.13 2.68 -11.63
C GLY A 246 13.38 3.53 -10.39
N GLY A 247 14.37 3.16 -9.56
CA GLY A 247 14.66 3.86 -8.30
C GLY A 247 13.66 3.60 -7.17
N ARG A 248 12.69 2.70 -7.35
CA ARG A 248 11.73 2.29 -6.33
C ARG A 248 11.94 0.85 -5.90
N LYS A 249 11.59 0.54 -4.66
CA LYS A 249 11.71 -0.81 -4.11
C LYS A 249 10.46 -1.22 -3.35
N ILE A 250 9.94 -2.41 -3.64
CA ILE A 250 8.84 -2.99 -2.89
C ILE A 250 9.28 -4.25 -2.16
N TRP A 251 8.61 -4.56 -1.06
CA TRP A 251 8.66 -5.85 -0.40
C TRP A 251 7.28 -6.50 -0.40
N PHE A 252 7.20 -7.74 -0.84
CA PHE A 252 5.99 -8.55 -0.85
C PHE A 252 6.15 -9.69 0.14
N GLY A 253 5.34 -9.70 1.20
CA GLY A 253 5.47 -10.64 2.30
C GLY A 253 5.06 -12.07 1.97
N GLY A 254 4.22 -12.27 0.94
CA GLY A 254 3.49 -13.52 0.76
C GLY A 254 2.66 -13.84 2.01
N ASP A 255 2.45 -15.13 2.26
CA ASP A 255 1.96 -15.59 3.55
C ASP A 255 3.10 -15.75 4.52
N THR A 256 2.86 -15.29 5.75
CA THR A 256 3.85 -15.46 6.81
C THR A 256 3.25 -15.31 8.19
N GLY A 257 3.75 -16.11 9.13
CA GLY A 257 3.69 -15.86 10.56
C GLY A 257 4.81 -14.92 11.00
N TYR A 258 4.70 -14.44 12.23
CA TYR A 258 5.76 -13.70 12.92
C TYR A 258 6.27 -14.44 14.16
N ARG A 259 5.36 -15.18 14.82
CA ARG A 259 5.60 -15.87 16.09
C ARG A 259 4.56 -16.97 16.35
N ALA A 260 4.96 -18.03 17.02
CA ALA A 260 4.07 -19.08 17.48
C ALA A 260 3.53 -18.74 18.89
N VAL A 261 2.22 -18.72 19.06
CA VAL A 261 1.54 -18.42 20.33
C VAL A 261 0.76 -19.64 20.81
N ASP A 262 0.68 -19.83 22.12
CA ASP A 262 -0.06 -20.96 22.69
C ASP A 262 -1.58 -20.71 22.71
N LYS A 263 -2.35 -21.76 23.03
CA LYS A 263 -3.78 -21.60 23.31
C LYS A 263 -3.96 -20.86 24.63
N ARG A 264 -4.67 -19.74 24.59
CA ARG A 264 -4.85 -18.84 25.73
C ARG A 264 -6.30 -18.86 26.23
N PRO A 265 -6.54 -18.58 27.53
CA PRO A 265 -7.89 -18.39 28.03
C PRO A 265 -8.57 -17.19 27.36
N GLY A 266 -9.79 -17.37 26.85
CA GLY A 266 -10.56 -16.28 26.24
C GLY A 266 -9.89 -15.63 25.03
N LYS A 267 -10.10 -14.31 24.88
CA LYS A 267 -9.49 -13.45 23.84
C LYS A 267 -8.43 -12.52 24.42
N GLU A 268 -7.62 -13.00 25.37
CA GLU A 268 -6.53 -12.20 25.94
C GLU A 268 -5.60 -11.67 24.83
N PHE A 269 -4.82 -10.63 25.11
CA PHE A 269 -3.94 -10.02 24.10
C PHE A 269 -2.57 -10.71 24.11
N ASP A 270 -2.10 -11.22 22.96
CA ASP A 270 -0.88 -12.07 22.90
C ASP A 270 0.42 -11.25 22.95
N TYR A 271 0.30 -9.92 23.10
CA TYR A 271 1.39 -9.00 23.37
C TYR A 271 1.37 -8.47 24.82
N ASP A 272 0.48 -8.95 25.70
CA ASP A 272 0.56 -8.64 27.13
C ASP A 272 1.92 -9.08 27.71
N GLU A 273 2.46 -8.32 28.66
CA GLU A 273 3.81 -8.52 29.23
C GLU A 273 4.07 -9.93 29.78
N LYS A 274 3.00 -10.61 30.23
CA LYS A 274 3.05 -11.99 30.72
C LYS A 274 3.39 -13.03 29.64
N TYR A 275 3.26 -12.67 28.37
CA TYR A 275 3.58 -13.53 27.23
C TYR A 275 4.90 -13.14 26.60
N GLN A 276 5.82 -14.10 26.51
CA GLN A 276 7.15 -13.91 25.96
C GLN A 276 7.36 -14.93 24.83
N TYR A 277 6.96 -14.56 23.63
CA TYR A 277 7.09 -15.39 22.42
C TYR A 277 8.28 -14.92 21.58
N ALA A 278 9.03 -15.87 21.02
CA ALA A 278 10.10 -15.56 20.08
C ALA A 278 9.52 -14.99 18.78
N HIS A 279 10.17 -13.98 18.22
CA HIS A 279 9.81 -13.37 16.94
C HIS A 279 10.76 -13.84 15.84
N CYS A 280 10.25 -13.95 14.61
CA CYS A 280 11.05 -14.35 13.46
C CYS A 280 12.12 -13.27 13.16
N PRO A 281 13.42 -13.57 13.29
CA PRO A 281 14.48 -12.57 13.13
C PRO A 281 14.66 -12.14 11.66
N ALA A 282 14.14 -12.92 10.71
CA ALA A 282 14.35 -12.69 9.29
C ALA A 282 13.82 -11.33 8.82
N PHE A 283 12.70 -10.84 9.36
CA PHE A 283 12.14 -9.55 8.95
C PHE A 283 13.06 -8.38 9.26
N LYS A 284 13.67 -8.40 10.45
CA LYS A 284 14.65 -7.39 10.86
C LYS A 284 15.89 -7.45 9.99
N GLN A 285 16.39 -8.67 9.72
CA GLN A 285 17.52 -8.88 8.79
C GLN A 285 17.20 -8.36 7.39
N ILE A 286 15.98 -8.59 6.88
CA ILE A 286 15.51 -8.06 5.60
C ILE A 286 15.54 -6.53 5.62
N GLY A 287 14.98 -5.88 6.65
CA GLY A 287 15.01 -4.43 6.74
C GLY A 287 16.41 -3.83 6.87
N GLU A 288 17.34 -4.53 7.52
CA GLU A 288 18.74 -4.12 7.64
C GLU A 288 19.56 -4.30 6.35
N LEU A 289 19.35 -5.40 5.63
CA LEU A 289 20.18 -5.79 4.49
C LEU A 289 19.58 -5.43 3.12
N ARG A 290 18.27 -5.24 3.05
CA ARG A 290 17.52 -4.96 1.80
C ARG A 290 16.71 -3.68 1.88
N GLY A 291 16.28 -3.28 3.07
CA GLY A 291 15.54 -2.04 3.28
C GLY A 291 16.38 -0.76 3.10
N PRO A 292 15.76 0.43 3.20
CA PRO A 292 14.31 0.62 3.30
C PRO A 292 13.60 0.26 1.98
N PHE A 293 12.29 0.01 2.09
CA PHE A 293 11.37 -0.23 0.97
C PHE A 293 10.37 0.92 0.86
N ASP A 294 10.05 1.36 -0.36
CA ASP A 294 9.01 2.38 -0.58
C ASP A 294 7.62 1.85 -0.18
N LEU A 295 7.35 0.58 -0.46
CA LEU A 295 6.06 -0.07 -0.22
C LEU A 295 6.23 -1.52 0.25
N GLY A 296 5.55 -1.88 1.34
CA GLY A 296 5.33 -3.24 1.79
C GLY A 296 3.95 -3.75 1.40
N LEU A 297 3.83 -4.98 0.93
CA LEU A 297 2.57 -5.68 0.73
C LEU A 297 2.53 -6.81 1.77
N ILE A 298 1.76 -6.62 2.85
CA ILE A 298 1.92 -7.37 4.11
C ILE A 298 0.60 -8.06 4.48
N PRO A 299 0.59 -9.38 4.74
CA PRO A 299 -0.66 -10.09 5.02
C PRO A 299 -1.25 -9.62 6.35
N ILE A 300 -2.58 -9.48 6.40
CA ILE A 300 -3.31 -9.08 7.62
C ILE A 300 -4.45 -10.03 7.97
N GLY A 301 -4.76 -11.03 7.13
CA GLY A 301 -5.83 -12.01 7.34
C GLY A 301 -5.34 -13.45 7.48
N ALA A 302 -6.27 -14.38 7.64
CA ALA A 302 -6.05 -15.80 7.86
C ALA A 302 -5.42 -16.20 9.21
N TYR A 303 -5.76 -15.49 10.29
CA TYR A 303 -5.04 -15.62 11.56
C TYR A 303 -5.83 -16.25 12.73
N ASP A 304 -7.13 -16.53 12.59
CA ASP A 304 -7.94 -17.10 13.69
C ASP A 304 -8.27 -18.60 13.46
N PRO A 305 -8.14 -19.49 14.47
CA PRO A 305 -7.71 -19.23 15.84
C PRO A 305 -6.20 -18.99 15.96
N ARG A 306 -5.84 -17.93 16.71
CA ARG A 306 -4.44 -17.48 16.90
C ARG A 306 -3.46 -18.61 17.24
N TRP A 307 -3.78 -19.45 18.21
CA TRP A 307 -2.87 -20.51 18.65
C TRP A 307 -2.53 -21.52 17.55
N LEU A 308 -3.43 -21.71 16.59
CA LEU A 308 -3.23 -22.63 15.47
C LEU A 308 -2.52 -21.92 14.31
N MET A 309 -2.96 -20.72 13.97
CA MET A 309 -2.55 -20.03 12.75
C MET A 309 -1.29 -19.17 12.91
N SER A 310 -0.98 -18.68 14.12
CA SER A 310 0.14 -17.74 14.31
C SER A 310 1.52 -18.23 13.82
N PRO A 311 1.87 -19.54 13.86
CA PRO A 311 3.13 -20.00 13.30
C PRO A 311 3.28 -19.70 11.80
N VAL A 312 2.18 -19.56 11.06
CA VAL A 312 2.17 -19.46 9.60
C VAL A 312 1.43 -18.23 9.05
N HIS A 313 0.58 -17.57 9.83
CA HIS A 313 -0.12 -16.32 9.45
C HIS A 313 -0.06 -15.27 10.57
N ALA A 314 0.38 -14.07 10.19
CA ALA A 314 0.41 -12.88 11.00
C ALA A 314 -1.02 -12.36 11.20
N ASN A 315 -1.38 -12.02 12.43
CA ASN A 315 -2.51 -11.12 12.67
C ASN A 315 -2.04 -9.66 12.45
N PRO A 316 -2.95 -8.68 12.39
CA PRO A 316 -2.55 -7.29 12.15
C PRO A 316 -1.53 -6.72 13.16
N TYR A 317 -1.51 -7.19 14.41
CA TYR A 317 -0.45 -6.81 15.38
C TYR A 317 0.92 -7.37 15.00
N ASP A 318 0.99 -8.62 14.56
CA ASP A 318 2.20 -9.20 13.98
C ASP A 318 2.60 -8.44 12.70
N SER A 319 1.65 -8.10 11.83
CA SER A 319 1.88 -7.38 10.57
C SER A 319 2.50 -5.99 10.79
N VAL A 320 2.07 -5.24 11.82
CA VAL A 320 2.64 -3.93 12.16
C VAL A 320 4.08 -4.05 12.69
N ASN A 321 4.42 -5.14 13.40
CA ASN A 321 5.81 -5.43 13.76
C ASN A 321 6.66 -5.80 12.54
N ILE A 322 6.12 -6.64 11.63
CA ILE A 322 6.78 -6.97 10.35
C ILE A 322 7.04 -5.70 9.52
N PHE A 323 6.06 -4.79 9.44
CA PHE A 323 6.19 -3.49 8.78
C PHE A 323 7.40 -2.70 9.32
N SER A 324 7.51 -2.63 10.65
CA SER A 324 8.60 -1.93 11.33
C SER A 324 9.96 -2.61 11.09
N ASP A 325 10.02 -3.93 11.26
CA ASP A 325 11.25 -4.72 11.14
C ASP A 325 11.80 -4.72 9.70
N THR A 326 10.92 -4.76 8.70
CA THR A 326 11.31 -4.69 7.29
C THR A 326 11.68 -3.27 6.82
N LYS A 327 11.44 -2.24 7.66
CA LYS A 327 11.68 -0.82 7.32
C LYS A 327 10.95 -0.40 6.03
N CYS A 328 9.72 -0.87 5.87
CA CYS A 328 8.84 -0.33 4.85
C CYS A 328 8.45 1.11 5.22
N GLN A 329 8.42 2.01 4.24
CA GLN A 329 7.99 3.40 4.46
C GLN A 329 6.46 3.51 4.48
N ARG A 330 5.80 2.78 3.58
CA ARG A 330 4.34 2.57 3.56
C ARG A 330 4.03 1.10 3.39
N ALA A 331 2.81 0.68 3.70
CA ALA A 331 2.35 -0.67 3.43
C ALA A 331 0.86 -0.73 3.05
N LEU A 332 0.51 -1.78 2.30
CA LEU A 332 -0.87 -2.17 2.01
C LEU A 332 -1.14 -3.58 2.53
N GLY A 333 -2.27 -3.75 3.21
CA GLY A 333 -2.72 -5.01 3.75
C GLY A 333 -3.18 -5.97 2.66
N ILE A 334 -2.63 -7.19 2.66
CA ILE A 334 -2.99 -8.27 1.72
C ILE A 334 -3.61 -9.48 2.46
N HIS A 335 -4.01 -10.51 1.73
CA HIS A 335 -4.46 -11.80 2.28
C HIS A 335 -5.75 -11.73 3.11
N TRP A 336 -6.66 -10.82 2.74
CA TRP A 336 -7.98 -10.65 3.35
C TRP A 336 -9.03 -10.29 2.28
N GLY A 337 -10.31 -10.18 2.67
CA GLY A 337 -11.34 -9.59 1.80
C GLY A 337 -11.81 -10.43 0.60
N THR A 338 -11.32 -11.67 0.43
CA THR A 338 -11.58 -12.47 -0.80
C THR A 338 -12.13 -13.88 -0.52
N TRP A 339 -11.43 -14.68 0.28
CA TRP A 339 -11.85 -16.02 0.70
C TRP A 339 -11.97 -16.09 2.22
N VAL A 340 -12.89 -16.91 2.71
CA VAL A 340 -12.92 -17.32 4.12
C VAL A 340 -12.02 -18.55 4.26
N LEU A 341 -10.83 -18.36 4.81
CA LEU A 341 -9.85 -19.43 5.03
C LEU A 341 -9.85 -19.92 6.49
N THR A 342 -10.31 -19.06 7.40
CA THR A 342 -10.17 -19.14 8.86
C THR A 342 -11.42 -18.57 9.54
N GLU A 343 -11.39 -18.38 10.86
CA GLU A 343 -12.57 -18.04 11.67
C GLU A 343 -12.80 -16.54 11.90
N GLU A 344 -11.89 -15.64 11.51
CA GLU A 344 -12.11 -14.20 11.72
C GLU A 344 -13.20 -13.64 10.81
N GLU A 345 -13.95 -12.65 11.31
CA GLU A 345 -14.97 -11.96 10.50
C GLU A 345 -14.32 -11.23 9.32
N VAL A 346 -15.01 -11.20 8.17
CA VAL A 346 -14.41 -10.73 6.89
C VAL A 346 -13.93 -9.28 6.91
N LEU A 347 -14.49 -8.43 7.77
CA LEU A 347 -14.09 -7.02 7.97
C LEU A 347 -13.32 -6.78 9.29
N GLU A 348 -12.96 -7.84 10.03
CA GLU A 348 -12.12 -7.72 11.22
C GLU A 348 -10.68 -7.27 10.90
N PRO A 349 -10.00 -7.78 9.85
CA PRO A 349 -8.59 -7.44 9.60
C PRO A 349 -8.30 -5.93 9.49
N PRO A 350 -9.05 -5.11 8.72
CA PRO A 350 -8.81 -3.67 8.69
C PRO A 350 -9.07 -2.96 10.02
N ARG A 351 -10.11 -3.39 10.76
CA ARG A 351 -10.44 -2.82 12.07
C ARG A 351 -9.33 -3.10 13.07
N MET A 352 -8.82 -4.33 13.07
CA MET A 352 -7.73 -4.73 13.95
C MET A 352 -6.39 -4.12 13.52
N LEU A 353 -6.15 -3.88 12.23
CA LEU A 353 -4.98 -3.14 11.75
C LEU A 353 -4.94 -1.73 12.36
N LYS A 354 -6.04 -0.98 12.35
CA LYS A 354 -6.12 0.34 13.00
C LYS A 354 -5.79 0.28 14.49
N GLN A 355 -6.27 -0.75 15.18
CA GLN A 355 -5.93 -0.96 16.60
C GLN A 355 -4.44 -1.27 16.80
N ALA A 356 -3.86 -2.10 15.94
CA ALA A 356 -2.44 -2.45 15.97
C ALA A 356 -1.53 -1.24 15.70
N LEU A 357 -1.93 -0.34 14.80
CA LEU A 357 -1.21 0.90 14.52
C LEU A 357 -1.19 1.83 15.74
N ARG A 358 -2.36 2.09 16.35
CA ARG A 358 -2.45 2.84 17.61
C ARG A 358 -1.59 2.23 18.70
N TRP A 359 -1.67 0.91 18.87
CA TRP A 359 -0.87 0.18 19.85
C TRP A 359 0.63 0.36 19.65
N LYS A 360 1.10 0.42 18.39
CA LYS A 360 2.51 0.61 18.07
C LYS A 360 2.96 2.09 18.08
N GLY A 361 2.02 3.04 18.20
CA GLY A 361 2.31 4.47 18.05
C GLY A 361 2.61 4.86 16.60
N ILE A 362 2.01 4.18 15.63
CA ILE A 362 2.10 4.50 14.20
C ILE A 362 0.79 5.16 13.77
N ALA A 363 0.88 6.20 12.93
CA ALA A 363 -0.29 6.89 12.39
C ALA A 363 -1.24 5.92 11.68
N GLU A 364 -2.55 6.05 11.95
CA GLU A 364 -3.59 5.19 11.38
C GLU A 364 -3.81 5.39 9.87
N HIS A 365 -3.34 6.52 9.34
CA HIS A 365 -3.56 6.96 7.97
C HIS A 365 -2.23 7.28 7.28
N GLY A 366 -2.15 7.02 5.98
CA GLY A 366 -1.00 7.36 5.13
C GLY A 366 0.29 6.55 5.37
N VAL A 367 0.27 5.54 6.25
CA VAL A 367 1.43 4.70 6.59
C VAL A 367 1.20 3.23 6.24
N PHE A 368 0.39 2.49 6.99
CA PHE A 368 0.04 1.10 6.68
C PHE A 368 -1.47 0.96 6.58
N GLU A 369 -1.96 0.89 5.35
CA GLU A 369 -3.38 1.03 5.03
C GLU A 369 -3.95 -0.23 4.39
N VAL A 370 -5.26 -0.19 4.16
CA VAL A 370 -5.95 -1.11 3.25
C VAL A 370 -6.55 -0.29 2.11
N CYS A 371 -6.89 -0.97 1.03
CA CYS A 371 -7.62 -0.39 -0.10
C CYS A 371 -8.76 -1.34 -0.48
N ASP A 372 -9.69 -0.86 -1.30
CA ASP A 372 -10.76 -1.67 -1.86
C ASP A 372 -10.25 -2.58 -2.98
N ILE A 373 -10.98 -3.65 -3.29
CA ILE A 373 -10.59 -4.55 -4.38
C ILE A 373 -10.75 -3.81 -5.71
N GLY A 374 -9.71 -3.79 -6.53
CA GLY A 374 -9.63 -3.05 -7.80
C GLY A 374 -9.16 -1.60 -7.64
N GLU A 375 -9.00 -1.11 -6.41
CA GLU A 375 -8.48 0.23 -6.16
C GLU A 375 -6.96 0.29 -6.38
N SER A 376 -6.50 1.43 -6.89
CA SER A 376 -5.07 1.73 -7.06
C SER A 376 -4.64 2.78 -6.04
N ARG A 377 -3.47 2.56 -5.44
CA ARG A 377 -2.78 3.53 -4.57
C ARG A 377 -1.50 4.00 -5.24
N GLU A 378 -1.26 5.31 -5.20
CA GLU A 378 -0.04 5.93 -5.70
C GLU A 378 0.76 6.56 -4.56
N LYS A 379 2.05 6.76 -4.78
CA LYS A 379 2.85 7.59 -3.88
C LYS A 379 2.81 9.01 -4.42
N ASP A 380 1.86 9.81 -3.93
CA ASP A 380 1.83 11.25 -4.18
C ASP A 380 2.45 12.04 -3.01
N VAL A 381 3.33 12.98 -3.35
CA VAL A 381 3.80 14.01 -2.40
C VAL A 381 2.62 14.90 -1.97
N GLN A 382 1.62 15.02 -2.85
CA GLN A 382 0.40 15.79 -2.64
C GLN A 382 -0.55 15.12 -1.64
N GLU A 383 -0.71 13.80 -1.67
CA GLU A 383 -1.44 13.04 -0.64
C GLU A 383 -0.80 13.18 0.76
N LEU A 384 0.52 13.38 0.83
CA LEU A 384 1.23 13.64 2.09
C LEU A 384 0.86 15.01 2.66
N LEU A 385 0.61 16.01 1.80
CA LEU A 385 0.15 17.34 2.19
C LEU A 385 -1.36 17.36 2.48
N GLU A 386 -2.16 16.63 1.72
CA GLU A 386 -3.60 16.48 1.94
C GLU A 386 -3.88 15.68 3.23
N GLY A 387 -3.11 14.62 3.51
CA GLY A 387 -3.21 13.87 4.77
C GLY A 387 -2.81 14.70 5.99
N VAL A 388 -1.81 15.57 5.86
CA VAL A 388 -1.46 16.55 6.91
C VAL A 388 -2.57 17.59 7.06
N THR A 389 -3.17 18.05 5.96
CA THR A 389 -4.26 19.04 5.98
C THR A 389 -5.53 18.46 6.59
N SER A 390 -5.91 17.23 6.21
CA SER A 390 -7.01 16.47 6.78
C SER A 390 -6.81 16.20 8.27
N ALA A 391 -5.61 15.80 8.70
CA ALA A 391 -5.31 15.62 10.12
C ALA A 391 -5.38 16.94 10.90
N ILE A 392 -5.02 18.07 10.29
CA ILE A 392 -5.19 19.41 10.87
C ILE A 392 -6.67 19.80 10.96
N GLU A 393 -7.49 19.44 9.96
CA GLU A 393 -8.92 19.71 9.92
C GLU A 393 -9.71 18.85 10.91
N ASP A 394 -9.34 17.57 11.07
CA ASP A 394 -9.89 16.66 12.07
C ASP A 394 -9.55 17.14 13.49
N ALA A 395 -8.30 17.54 13.73
CA ALA A 395 -7.88 18.15 14.99
C ALA A 395 -8.61 19.48 15.29
N ARG A 396 -8.99 20.23 14.25
CA ARG A 396 -9.84 21.43 14.38
C ARG A 396 -11.30 21.08 14.63
N ALA A 397 -11.82 20.02 14.02
CA ALA A 397 -13.20 19.56 14.16
C ALA A 397 -13.49 18.95 15.55
N GLU A 398 -12.48 18.36 16.20
CA GLU A 398 -12.56 17.86 17.57
C GLU A 398 -12.59 18.96 18.64
N GLY A 399 -12.52 20.24 18.25
CA GLY A 399 -12.87 21.37 19.11
C GLY A 399 -11.79 21.80 20.11
N ASP A 400 -10.51 21.48 19.85
CA ASP A 400 -9.43 21.68 20.82
C ASP A 400 -8.67 23.03 20.68
N PHE A 401 -9.31 24.02 20.05
CA PHE A 401 -8.83 25.41 20.07
C PHE A 401 -9.99 26.37 20.26
N ASN A 402 -10.53 26.41 21.48
CA ASN A 402 -11.15 27.61 22.00
C ASN A 402 -10.62 27.85 23.42
N GLU A 403 -10.18 29.08 23.66
CA GLU A 403 -9.67 29.64 24.91
C GLU A 403 -10.12 28.89 26.17
N VAL A 404 -9.19 28.19 26.84
CA VAL A 404 -9.35 27.83 28.24
C VAL A 404 -8.13 28.30 29.01
N ALA A 405 -8.41 29.24 29.90
CA ALA A 405 -7.51 29.72 30.93
C ALA A 405 -6.91 28.55 31.72
N MET A 406 -5.66 28.75 32.11
CA MET A 406 -4.88 27.88 32.99
C MET A 406 -5.70 27.33 34.17
N ASP A 407 -5.66 26.02 34.36
CA ASP A 407 -5.25 25.33 35.60
C ASP A 407 -5.67 23.85 35.53
N GLU A 408 -4.70 22.91 35.45
CA GLU A 408 -4.77 21.49 35.93
C GLU A 408 -3.49 20.72 35.46
N PRO A 409 -2.70 20.06 36.34
CA PRO A 409 -1.41 19.48 35.98
C PRO A 409 -1.44 18.09 35.32
N GLU A 410 -2.60 17.46 35.14
CA GLU A 410 -2.67 16.05 34.67
C GLU A 410 -2.88 15.88 33.15
N LEU A 411 -3.18 16.96 32.39
CA LEU A 411 -3.32 16.90 30.92
C LEU A 411 -1.99 17.10 30.16
N ALA A 412 -0.92 17.51 30.85
CA ALA A 412 0.38 17.82 30.25
C ALA A 412 1.19 16.57 29.82
N ALA A 413 0.74 15.36 30.16
CA ALA A 413 1.45 14.11 29.81
C ALA A 413 1.06 13.54 28.43
N GLY A 414 -0.12 13.86 27.90
CA GLY A 414 -0.60 13.38 26.59
C GLY A 414 -0.20 14.29 25.41
N PHE A 415 -0.19 15.61 25.61
CA PHE A 415 0.22 16.59 24.59
C PHE A 415 1.74 16.68 24.40
N ALA A 416 2.54 16.12 25.32
CA ALA A 416 3.99 16.21 25.30
C ALA A 416 4.66 15.30 24.24
N THR A 417 3.98 14.26 23.75
CA THR A 417 4.55 13.31 22.77
C THR A 417 4.48 13.79 21.32
N GLU A 418 3.40 14.47 20.91
CA GLU A 418 3.29 15.04 19.56
C GLU A 418 4.03 16.38 19.40
N THR A 419 4.09 17.19 20.46
CA THR A 419 5.00 18.35 20.49
C THR A 419 6.48 17.97 20.62
N GLN A 420 6.80 16.78 21.16
CA GLN A 420 8.18 16.26 21.18
C GLN A 420 8.70 15.94 19.78
N GLU A 421 7.89 15.35 18.89
CA GLU A 421 8.32 15.04 17.51
C GLU A 421 8.57 16.32 16.71
N LEU A 422 7.69 17.33 16.83
CA LEU A 422 7.88 18.62 16.17
C LEU A 422 9.08 19.41 16.75
N MET A 423 9.27 19.35 18.08
CA MET A 423 10.44 19.94 18.73
C MET A 423 11.73 19.18 18.43
N LEU A 424 11.71 17.86 18.28
CA LEU A 424 12.85 17.02 17.88
C LEU A 424 13.21 17.28 16.41
N ALA A 425 12.23 17.46 15.53
CA ALA A 425 12.45 17.86 14.14
C ALA A 425 13.07 19.27 14.06
N ARG A 426 12.50 20.25 14.77
CA ARG A 426 13.08 21.60 14.89
C ARG A 426 14.49 21.56 15.50
N ARG A 427 14.74 20.74 16.51
CA ARG A 427 16.05 20.56 17.16
C ARG A 427 17.06 19.87 16.24
N ARG A 428 16.66 18.89 15.44
CA ARG A 428 17.51 18.24 14.41
C ARG A 428 17.89 19.21 13.29
N ILE A 429 16.95 20.06 12.88
CA ILE A 429 17.20 21.13 11.91
C ILE A 429 18.14 22.18 12.51
N ARG A 430 17.90 22.64 13.75
CA ARG A 430 18.81 23.54 14.49
C ARG A 430 20.19 22.94 14.71
N GLN A 431 20.29 21.65 15.03
CA GLN A 431 21.56 20.95 15.21
C GLN A 431 22.31 20.79 13.90
N ARG A 432 21.62 20.59 12.77
CA ARG A 432 22.25 20.57 11.43
C ARG A 432 22.73 21.96 11.02
N ILE A 433 21.97 23.01 11.33
CA ILE A 433 22.35 24.41 11.10
C ILE A 433 23.53 24.79 12.00
N ASN A 434 23.50 24.45 13.28
CA ASN A 434 24.58 24.74 14.22
C ASN A 434 25.83 23.90 13.94
N ALA A 435 25.70 22.63 13.53
CA ALA A 435 26.83 21.81 13.09
C ALA A 435 27.49 22.36 11.82
N ALA A 436 26.70 22.95 10.91
CA ALA A 436 27.22 23.70 9.76
C ALA A 436 27.83 25.06 10.14
N TYR A 437 27.45 25.62 11.29
CA TYR A 437 27.98 26.88 11.85
C TYR A 437 29.25 26.68 12.69
N GLU A 438 29.41 25.52 13.32
CA GLU A 438 30.55 25.15 14.19
C GLU A 438 31.69 24.46 13.42
N SER A 439 31.44 23.93 12.21
CA SER A 439 32.50 23.47 11.32
C SER A 439 33.25 24.67 10.74
N SER A 440 34.38 25.01 11.34
CA SER A 440 35.22 26.18 11.05
C SER A 440 35.95 26.19 9.69
N ASP A 441 35.39 25.58 8.65
CA ASP A 441 35.96 25.55 7.29
C ASP A 441 34.88 25.89 6.24
N VAL A 442 34.37 27.11 6.29
CA VAL A 442 33.50 27.64 5.22
C VAL A 442 34.24 28.76 4.52
N ASP A 443 34.75 28.47 3.32
CA ASP A 443 35.40 29.46 2.47
C ASP A 443 34.38 30.44 1.86
N GLU A 444 34.88 31.58 1.38
CA GLU A 444 34.09 32.66 0.78
C GLU A 444 33.27 32.20 -0.44
N ALA A 445 33.66 31.07 -1.07
CA ALA A 445 32.96 30.48 -2.22
C ALA A 445 31.69 29.72 -1.80
N THR A 446 31.68 29.10 -0.62
CA THR A 446 30.51 28.40 -0.05
C THR A 446 29.42 29.38 0.42
N ILE A 447 29.82 30.61 0.80
CA ILE A 447 28.90 31.68 1.19
C ILE A 447 28.20 32.29 -0.03
N SER A 448 28.87 32.32 -1.19
CA SER A 448 28.30 32.74 -2.47
C SER A 448 27.17 31.79 -2.94
N THR A 449 27.35 30.47 -2.79
CA THR A 449 26.36 29.45 -3.17
C THR A 449 25.12 29.41 -2.28
N PHE A 450 25.23 29.75 -1.00
CA PHE A 450 24.03 29.88 -0.14
C PHE A 450 23.25 31.18 -0.38
N SER A 451 23.90 32.22 -0.92
CA SER A 451 23.24 33.50 -1.25
C SER A 451 22.54 33.50 -2.61
N HIS A 452 22.84 32.54 -3.49
CA HIS A 452 22.28 32.48 -4.83
C HIS A 452 21.70 31.10 -5.14
N ALA A 453 20.37 31.09 -5.17
CA ALA A 453 19.52 30.23 -5.98
C ALA A 453 19.56 28.72 -5.67
N GLU A 454 18.75 28.29 -4.71
CA GLU A 454 17.97 27.04 -4.87
C GLU A 454 16.83 26.89 -3.85
N SER A 455 16.94 27.45 -2.64
CA SER A 455 15.88 27.23 -1.62
C SER A 455 14.75 28.27 -1.64
N VAL A 456 15.04 29.54 -1.93
CA VAL A 456 14.02 30.62 -1.91
C VAL A 456 13.29 30.73 -3.26
N ASN A 457 14.01 30.57 -4.37
CA ASN A 457 13.38 30.55 -5.70
C ASN A 457 12.55 29.28 -5.95
N ALA A 458 12.90 28.14 -5.34
CA ALA A 458 12.06 26.94 -5.37
C ALA A 458 10.76 27.15 -4.60
N LEU A 459 10.83 27.77 -3.41
CA LEU A 459 9.65 28.11 -2.61
C LEU A 459 8.76 29.15 -3.30
N VAL A 460 9.36 30.18 -3.94
CA VAL A 460 8.62 31.21 -4.69
C VAL A 460 8.06 30.67 -6.00
N ALA A 461 8.74 29.76 -6.70
CA ALA A 461 8.23 29.10 -7.90
C ALA A 461 7.08 28.13 -7.57
N GLU A 462 7.16 27.39 -6.47
CA GLU A 462 6.07 26.53 -5.97
C GLU A 462 4.81 27.35 -5.61
N VAL A 463 4.99 28.49 -4.92
CA VAL A 463 3.89 29.38 -4.54
C VAL A 463 3.31 30.14 -5.75
N SER A 464 4.12 30.45 -6.77
CA SER A 464 3.66 31.13 -7.99
C SER A 464 2.90 30.20 -8.96
N THR A 465 3.00 28.88 -8.78
CA THR A 465 2.24 27.88 -9.56
C THR A 465 0.99 27.36 -8.85
N MET A 466 0.74 27.82 -7.63
CA MET A 466 -0.43 27.44 -6.84
C MET A 466 -1.63 28.36 -7.14
N ASP A 467 -2.74 27.77 -7.61
CA ASP A 467 -4.08 28.38 -7.69
C ASP A 467 -4.71 28.60 -6.28
N VAL A 468 -3.91 29.09 -5.32
CA VAL A 468 -4.30 29.28 -3.90
C VAL A 468 -4.38 30.78 -3.54
N VAL A 469 -4.20 31.68 -4.51
CA VAL A 469 -4.27 33.13 -4.28
C VAL A 469 -5.70 33.62 -3.99
N SER A 470 -6.73 32.79 -4.18
CA SER A 470 -8.13 33.19 -4.06
C SER A 470 -8.67 33.35 -2.63
N PHE A 471 -7.90 33.03 -1.58
CA PHE A 471 -8.49 33.01 -0.22
C PHE A 471 -7.90 33.93 0.85
N PHE A 472 -6.60 34.26 0.91
CA PHE A 472 -6.10 35.12 2.02
C PHE A 472 -4.85 35.95 1.68
N PRO A 473 -4.99 37.13 1.04
CA PRO A 473 -3.86 38.01 0.67
C PRO A 473 -3.20 38.72 1.87
N GLU A 474 -3.95 39.06 2.92
CA GLU A 474 -3.45 39.87 4.04
C GLU A 474 -2.58 39.08 5.03
N SER A 475 -2.74 37.75 5.06
CA SER A 475 -2.03 36.83 5.97
C SER A 475 -0.55 36.65 5.61
N LEU A 476 -0.24 36.52 4.32
CA LEU A 476 1.12 36.28 3.81
C LEU A 476 2.03 37.51 3.97
N THR A 477 1.48 38.69 3.74
CA THR A 477 2.18 39.97 3.94
C THR A 477 2.55 40.17 5.41
N ALA A 478 1.64 39.82 6.33
CA ALA A 478 1.91 39.87 7.78
C ALA A 478 3.00 38.87 8.21
N GLN A 479 3.01 37.65 7.65
CA GLN A 479 4.01 36.63 7.95
C GLN A 479 5.41 36.99 7.43
N ALA A 480 5.52 37.59 6.25
CA ALA A 480 6.78 38.08 5.70
C ALA A 480 7.36 39.23 6.54
N ARG A 481 6.50 40.12 7.02
CA ARG A 481 6.88 41.24 7.88
C ARG A 481 7.37 40.78 9.26
N MET A 482 6.68 39.83 9.89
CA MET A 482 7.10 39.25 11.17
C MET A 482 8.45 38.53 11.08
N ALA A 483 8.69 37.76 10.00
CA ALA A 483 9.97 37.08 9.78
C ALA A 483 11.14 38.06 9.59
N SER A 484 10.89 39.20 8.95
CA SER A 484 11.88 40.29 8.79
C SER A 484 12.21 40.96 10.13
N GLU A 485 11.20 41.21 10.96
CA GLU A 485 11.35 41.82 12.29
C GLU A 485 12.14 40.90 13.24
N ASP A 486 11.85 39.58 13.23
CA ASP A 486 12.55 38.58 14.05
C ASP A 486 14.03 38.41 13.64
N LEU A 487 14.34 38.43 12.34
CA LEU A 487 15.72 38.36 11.82
C LEU A 487 16.53 39.61 12.17
N THR A 488 15.88 40.78 12.19
CA THR A 488 16.51 42.06 12.56
C THR A 488 16.83 42.11 14.06
N ALA A 489 16.00 41.50 14.90
CA ALA A 489 16.20 41.41 16.35
C ALA A 489 17.34 40.47 16.77
N MET A 490 17.79 39.56 15.88
CA MET A 490 18.84 38.57 16.16
C MET A 490 20.28 39.05 15.91
N ALA A 491 20.50 40.29 15.46
CA ALA A 491 21.84 40.80 15.14
C ALA A 491 22.71 41.05 16.41
N PRO A 492 23.81 40.31 16.63
CA PRO A 492 24.74 40.62 17.72
C PRO A 492 25.74 41.70 17.28
N THR A 493 25.90 42.73 18.11
CA THR A 493 26.93 43.77 17.93
C THR A 493 28.32 43.17 18.17
N GLY A 494 29.08 42.86 17.11
CA GLY A 494 30.49 42.50 17.29
C GLY A 494 31.23 41.89 16.10
N ASP A 495 30.53 41.28 15.13
CA ASP A 495 31.16 40.67 13.95
C ASP A 495 30.61 41.28 12.64
N PRO A 496 31.41 42.10 11.92
CA PRO A 496 30.99 42.78 10.70
C PRO A 496 30.53 41.86 9.58
N SER A 497 31.06 40.63 9.52
CA SER A 497 30.74 39.65 8.46
C SER A 497 29.39 38.97 8.71
N LYS A 498 29.08 38.71 9.98
CA LYS A 498 27.78 38.14 10.42
C LYS A 498 26.64 39.17 10.38
N CYS A 499 26.95 40.43 10.68
CA CYS A 499 25.99 41.52 10.51
C CYS A 499 25.59 41.68 9.03
N LYS A 500 26.54 41.50 8.10
CA LYS A 500 26.28 41.57 6.66
C LYS A 500 25.34 40.47 6.18
N LEU A 501 25.52 39.23 6.63
CA LEU A 501 24.65 38.09 6.28
C LEU A 501 23.21 38.27 6.77
N LEU A 502 23.03 38.67 8.04
CA LEU A 502 21.71 38.92 8.62
C LEU A 502 21.02 40.13 7.98
N SER A 503 21.77 41.19 7.67
CA SER A 503 21.23 42.35 6.94
C SER A 503 20.82 42.03 5.51
N SER A 504 21.54 41.12 4.82
CA SER A 504 21.16 40.67 3.47
C SER A 504 19.91 39.80 3.48
N LEU A 505 19.72 38.96 4.51
CA LEU A 505 18.52 38.14 4.68
C LEU A 505 17.29 38.99 5.05
N ALA A 506 17.46 39.96 5.96
CA ALA A 506 16.39 40.90 6.31
C ALA A 506 15.99 41.78 5.10
N ASN A 507 16.95 42.26 4.31
CA ASN A 507 16.67 43.02 3.08
C ASN A 507 16.01 42.17 1.99
N ALA A 508 16.30 40.87 1.90
CA ALA A 508 15.63 39.96 0.98
C ALA A 508 14.16 39.74 1.37
N CYS A 509 13.85 39.57 2.67
CA CYS A 509 12.49 39.46 3.18
C CYS A 509 11.69 40.78 3.06
N ALA A 510 12.34 41.92 3.27
CA ALA A 510 11.73 43.24 3.05
C ALA A 510 11.49 43.54 1.56
N GLY A 511 12.31 42.99 0.66
CA GLY A 511 12.14 43.13 -0.80
C GLY A 511 10.97 42.34 -1.39
N THR A 512 10.51 41.28 -0.72
CA THR A 512 9.36 40.47 -1.13
C THR A 512 8.00 41.12 -0.85
N GLU A 513 7.92 42.01 0.15
CA GLU A 513 6.68 42.69 0.57
C GLU A 513 6.08 43.60 -0.54
N PRO A 514 6.83 44.52 -1.19
CA PRO A 514 6.30 45.33 -2.30
C PRO A 514 5.99 44.52 -3.57
N MET A 515 6.63 43.36 -3.75
CA MET A 515 6.39 42.48 -4.90
C MET A 515 5.08 41.70 -4.74
N LEU A 516 4.72 41.29 -3.52
CA LEU A 516 3.39 40.76 -3.20
C LEU A 516 2.31 41.84 -3.35
N GLU A 517 2.55 43.07 -2.86
CA GLU A 517 1.59 44.18 -3.01
C GLU A 517 1.33 44.55 -4.47
N GLN A 518 2.35 44.55 -5.34
CA GLN A 518 2.17 44.78 -6.78
C GLN A 518 1.47 43.65 -7.52
N ALA A 519 1.60 42.40 -7.05
CA ALA A 519 0.90 41.25 -7.60
C ALA A 519 -0.61 41.30 -7.24
N ILE A 520 -0.92 41.69 -6.00
CA ILE A 520 -2.30 41.90 -5.51
C ILE A 520 -3.00 43.04 -6.29
N ALA A 521 -2.27 44.10 -6.65
CA ALA A 521 -2.82 45.25 -7.37
C ALA A 521 -3.11 45.03 -8.88
N LYS A 522 -2.74 43.88 -9.45
CA LYS A 522 -2.83 43.61 -10.91
C LYS A 522 -4.00 42.71 -11.33
N GLU A 523 -4.86 42.25 -10.42
CA GLU A 523 -6.03 41.46 -10.81
C GLU A 523 -7.15 42.30 -11.45
N PRO A 524 -7.74 41.87 -12.59
CA PRO A 524 -8.95 42.49 -13.14
C PRO A 524 -10.17 42.06 -12.32
N SER A 525 -10.97 43.03 -11.88
CA SER A 525 -12.27 42.78 -11.24
C SER A 525 -13.24 42.10 -12.22
N SER A 526 -13.54 40.81 -12.00
CA SER A 526 -14.71 40.16 -12.59
C SER A 526 -15.65 39.63 -11.51
N GLN A 527 -16.85 40.20 -11.50
CA GLN A 527 -17.92 40.01 -10.53
C GLN A 527 -18.49 38.59 -10.54
N HIS A 528 -18.64 37.96 -9.37
CA HIS A 528 -19.77 37.07 -9.12
C HIS A 528 -20.44 37.44 -7.79
N THR A 529 -21.63 38.01 -7.92
CA THR A 529 -22.51 38.49 -6.85
C THR A 529 -23.20 37.30 -6.18
N TYR A 530 -22.93 37.08 -4.89
CA TYR A 530 -23.78 36.28 -4.00
C TYR A 530 -24.98 37.11 -3.58
N ILE A 531 -26.20 36.68 -3.94
CA ILE A 531 -27.45 37.29 -3.47
C ILE A 531 -27.86 36.65 -2.14
N ASN A 532 -27.81 37.45 -1.08
CA ASN A 532 -28.44 37.22 0.22
C ASN A 532 -29.96 37.46 0.10
N ASN A 533 -30.78 36.49 0.49
CA ASN A 533 -32.23 36.70 0.68
C ASN A 533 -32.56 36.84 2.17
N ARG A 534 -32.88 38.06 2.59
CA ARG A 534 -33.79 38.30 3.72
C ARG A 534 -34.57 39.59 3.52
N THR A 535 -35.85 39.48 3.89
CA THR A 535 -36.84 40.52 4.24
C THR A 535 -37.51 41.36 3.14
N GLU A 536 -38.78 40.99 2.89
CA GLU A 536 -40.00 41.81 3.03
C GLU A 536 -39.90 43.33 2.81
N GLY A 537 -40.69 43.84 1.85
CA GLY A 537 -40.86 45.27 1.64
C GLY A 537 -41.83 45.64 0.51
N ASN A 538 -43.11 45.74 0.89
CA ASN A 538 -44.22 46.49 0.29
C ASN A 538 -43.99 47.43 -0.93
N ALA A 539 -44.94 47.29 -1.87
CA ALA A 539 -45.77 48.35 -2.47
C ALA A 539 -45.40 49.02 -3.82
N LYS A 540 -46.41 48.93 -4.71
CA LYS A 540 -46.95 49.88 -5.71
C LYS A 540 -46.44 49.90 -7.17
N ALA A 541 -47.38 49.46 -8.05
CA ALA A 541 -47.84 50.05 -9.33
C ALA A 541 -46.82 50.08 -10.51
N THR A 542 -47.15 49.80 -11.78
CA THR A 542 -48.42 49.92 -12.54
C THR A 542 -48.29 49.21 -13.91
N PHE A 543 -49.34 48.49 -14.33
CA PHE A 543 -49.96 48.31 -15.66
C PHE A 543 -49.22 47.95 -16.98
N GLY A 544 -49.86 47.02 -17.72
CA GLY A 544 -49.80 46.82 -19.18
C GLY A 544 -49.69 45.34 -19.58
N ASP A 545 -50.79 44.58 -19.63
CA ASP A 545 -51.48 44.12 -20.87
C ASP A 545 -50.62 43.19 -21.76
N LEU A 546 -50.90 41.92 -22.10
CA LEU A 546 -52.14 41.18 -22.34
C LEU A 546 -51.89 39.65 -22.22
N ILE A 547 -52.88 38.92 -21.67
CA ILE A 547 -53.22 37.49 -21.89
C ILE A 547 -54.44 37.54 -22.84
N PRO A 548 -54.72 36.61 -23.78
CA PRO A 548 -54.97 35.21 -23.45
C PRO A 548 -54.66 34.20 -24.58
N GLU A 549 -54.82 32.88 -24.47
CA GLU A 549 -55.57 31.99 -23.59
C GLU A 549 -54.99 30.59 -23.85
N GLY A 550 -54.81 29.74 -22.84
CA GLY A 550 -55.77 28.66 -22.58
C GLY A 550 -55.27 27.34 -23.22
N SER A 551 -55.29 26.18 -22.58
CA SER A 551 -55.93 25.78 -21.35
C SER A 551 -55.39 24.38 -20.99
N THR A 552 -54.90 24.20 -19.76
CA THR A 552 -55.36 23.23 -18.75
C THR A 552 -55.80 21.83 -19.24
N LYS A 553 -55.52 20.69 -18.62
CA LYS A 553 -55.27 20.34 -17.21
C LYS A 553 -55.17 18.78 -17.21
N ASN A 554 -54.18 18.20 -16.54
CA ASN A 554 -54.32 17.47 -15.27
C ASN A 554 -54.68 15.96 -15.33
N VAL A 555 -53.86 15.20 -14.58
CA VAL A 555 -54.24 14.34 -13.42
C VAL A 555 -54.08 12.81 -13.52
N SER A 556 -53.36 12.32 -12.48
CA SER A 556 -53.35 11.03 -11.75
C SER A 556 -53.05 9.72 -12.51
N ALA A 557 -52.09 8.88 -12.11
CA ALA A 557 -51.77 8.23 -10.81
C ALA A 557 -52.50 6.88 -10.59
N ALA A 558 -51.70 5.91 -10.11
CA ALA A 558 -52.02 4.56 -9.59
C ALA A 558 -52.62 3.57 -10.60
N GLY A 559 -52.33 2.27 -10.60
CA GLY A 559 -51.65 1.37 -9.67
C GLY A 559 -52.21 -0.05 -9.89
N HIS A 560 -51.44 -1.09 -9.49
CA HIS A 560 -51.86 -2.50 -9.35
C HIS A 560 -52.21 -3.28 -10.63
N LEU A 561 -52.10 -4.60 -10.77
CA LEU A 561 -51.45 -5.77 -10.13
C LEU A 561 -51.89 -6.97 -11.01
N TYR A 562 -51.25 -8.14 -10.79
CA TYR A 562 -51.67 -9.51 -11.14
C TYR A 562 -51.32 -10.11 -12.51
N ASN A 563 -50.50 -11.19 -12.43
CA ASN A 563 -50.64 -12.53 -13.05
C ASN A 563 -50.89 -12.65 -14.57
N ASP A 564 -50.40 -13.64 -15.31
CA ASP A 564 -50.13 -15.05 -15.01
C ASP A 564 -49.30 -15.68 -16.16
N ASN A 565 -48.57 -16.75 -15.83
CA ASN A 565 -48.36 -17.98 -16.61
C ASN A 565 -47.69 -18.02 -18.02
N VAL A 566 -46.57 -18.78 -18.04
CA VAL A 566 -46.29 -19.97 -18.87
C VAL A 566 -46.18 -19.79 -20.40
N THR A 567 -44.98 -19.94 -20.97
CA THR A 567 -44.57 -21.14 -21.73
C THR A 567 -43.10 -21.08 -22.13
N THR A 568 -42.45 -22.22 -21.96
CA THR A 568 -41.18 -22.65 -22.55
C THR A 568 -41.25 -22.70 -24.08
N ASP A 569 -40.16 -22.35 -24.77
CA ASP A 569 -39.71 -23.20 -25.87
C ASP A 569 -38.22 -23.10 -26.18
N ASN A 570 -37.68 -24.26 -26.54
CA ASN A 570 -36.29 -24.56 -26.84
C ASN A 570 -35.87 -24.09 -28.24
N ALA A 571 -34.58 -23.81 -28.41
CA ALA A 571 -33.90 -24.07 -29.68
C ALA A 571 -32.46 -24.54 -29.40
N GLN A 572 -32.27 -25.86 -29.54
CA GLN A 572 -30.99 -26.51 -29.76
C GLN A 572 -30.46 -26.19 -31.18
N THR A 573 -29.15 -26.05 -31.32
CA THR A 573 -28.42 -26.62 -32.45
C THR A 573 -27.01 -27.09 -32.03
N HIS A 574 -26.73 -28.33 -32.42
CA HIS A 574 -25.50 -29.13 -32.34
C HIS A 574 -24.30 -28.48 -33.09
N TYR A 575 -23.03 -28.83 -32.92
CA TYR A 575 -22.38 -30.16 -32.97
C TYR A 575 -20.91 -30.04 -32.51
N GLY A 576 -20.30 -31.12 -32.00
CA GLY A 576 -18.85 -31.35 -32.18
C GLY A 576 -18.11 -32.09 -31.07
N ASP A 577 -18.47 -33.34 -30.81
CA ASP A 577 -17.64 -34.30 -30.05
C ASP A 577 -16.29 -34.58 -30.74
N VAL A 578 -15.20 -34.59 -29.97
CA VAL A 578 -14.14 -35.62 -30.08
C VAL A 578 -13.55 -35.89 -28.69
N TYR A 579 -14.02 -36.95 -28.04
CA TYR A 579 -13.35 -37.59 -26.91
C TYR A 579 -12.27 -38.57 -27.42
N GLY A 580 -11.02 -38.34 -27.01
CA GLY A 580 -9.91 -39.29 -27.11
C GLY A 580 -9.52 -39.79 -25.72
N LYS A 581 -9.72 -41.10 -25.50
CA LYS A 581 -9.54 -41.91 -24.29
C LYS A 581 -8.19 -41.73 -23.54
N SER A 582 -8.30 -41.60 -22.20
CA SER A 582 -7.62 -42.33 -21.08
C SER A 582 -6.72 -43.54 -21.48
N PRO A 583 -5.69 -44.01 -20.69
CA PRO A 583 -5.78 -44.05 -19.22
C PRO A 583 -4.51 -44.17 -18.30
N PHE A 584 -4.81 -44.09 -16.99
CA PHE A 584 -4.13 -44.62 -15.78
C PHE A 584 -2.69 -44.17 -15.43
N ALA A 585 -2.47 -43.59 -14.24
CA ALA A 585 -2.23 -44.26 -12.95
C ALA A 585 -1.86 -43.22 -11.88
#